data_AF-A0A350HEB5-F1
#
_entry.id   AF-A0A350HEB5-F1
#
_cell.length_a   1.000
_cell.length_b   1.000
_cell.length_c   1.000
_cell.angle_alpha   90.00
_cell.angle_beta   90.00
_cell.angle_gamma   90.00
#
_symmetry.space_group_name_H-M   'P 1'
#
loop_
_entity.id
_entity.type
_entity.pdbx_description
1 polymer ?
#
loop_
_entity_poly.entity_id
_entity_poly.type
_entity_poly.pdbx_seq_one_letter_code
_entity_poly.pdbx_strand_id
1 'polypeptide(L)'
;ERSVNQISAQVVADHMRSMCWLIHDGVLPSNEGRGYVLRRIIRRALRFAYTDGLQLPCLYRLVPIVVQLYQHREDFVALQDTMLRVIKDEEVAFAKTIDQGIQLFEKMLNGLEGETISGEAAFKLYDT
;
A
#
# COMPACT_ATOMS: atom_id res chain seq x y z
N GLU A 1 -20.31 -7.08 13.42
CA GLU A 1 -19.38 -6.21 12.67
C GLU A 1 -17.97 -6.74 12.85
N ARG A 2 -17.18 -6.92 11.78
CA ARG A 2 -15.77 -7.30 11.93
C ARG A 2 -15.00 -6.04 12.35
N SER A 3 -14.43 -6.03 13.55
CA SER A 3 -13.56 -4.95 13.99
C SER A 3 -12.23 -5.05 13.24
N VAL A 4 -11.84 -3.98 12.56
CA VAL A 4 -10.51 -3.83 11.93
C VAL A 4 -9.44 -3.93 13.01
N ASN A 5 -8.30 -4.57 12.70
CA ASN A 5 -7.22 -4.69 13.67
C ASN A 5 -6.64 -3.28 13.94
N GLN A 6 -6.49 -2.92 15.22
CA GLN A 6 -6.03 -1.58 15.60
C GLN A 6 -4.66 -1.23 15.01
N ILE A 7 -3.74 -2.19 14.94
CA ILE A 7 -2.41 -2.00 14.36
C ILE A 7 -2.53 -1.77 12.85
N SER A 8 -3.34 -2.57 12.15
CA SER A 8 -3.61 -2.40 10.72
C SER A 8 -4.19 -1.00 10.43
N ALA A 9 -5.16 -0.55 11.23
CA ALA A 9 -5.76 0.78 11.09
C ALA A 9 -4.74 1.91 11.28
N GLN A 10 -3.87 1.81 12.29
CA GLN A 10 -2.81 2.80 12.54
C GLN A 10 -1.78 2.85 11.40
N VAL A 11 -1.35 1.68 10.89
CA VAL A 11 -0.41 1.61 9.77
C VAL A 11 -1.02 2.20 8.50
N VAL A 12 -2.27 1.85 8.18
CA VAL A 12 -2.96 2.39 7.00
C VAL A 12 -3.12 3.90 7.12
N ALA A 13 -3.57 4.42 8.26
CA ALA A 13 -3.74 5.86 8.47
C ALA A 13 -2.42 6.63 8.32
N ASP A 14 -1.32 6.09 8.86
CA ASP A 14 0.00 6.69 8.73
C ASP A 14 0.52 6.70 7.27
N HIS A 15 0.38 5.56 6.59
CA HIS A 15 0.78 5.44 5.20
C HIS A 15 -0.06 6.31 4.26
N MET A 16 -1.37 6.48 4.54
CA MET A 16 -2.25 7.37 3.79
C MET A 16 -1.78 8.83 3.84
N ARG A 17 -1.40 9.33 5.01
CA ARG A 17 -0.83 10.69 5.13
C ARG A 17 0.47 10.81 4.34
N SER A 18 1.37 9.83 4.50
CA SER A 18 2.68 9.83 3.84
C SER A 18 2.57 9.79 2.32
N MET A 19 1.71 8.93 1.76
CA MET A 19 1.56 8.80 0.31
C MET A 19 0.92 10.05 -0.32
N CYS A 20 -0.07 10.68 0.34
CA CYS A 20 -0.67 11.92 -0.16
C CYS A 20 0.36 13.07 -0.22
N TRP A 21 1.19 13.23 0.82
CA TRP A 21 2.24 14.25 0.84
C TRP A 21 3.35 13.97 -0.19
N LEU A 22 3.74 12.71 -0.40
CA LEU A 22 4.71 12.37 -1.45
C LEU A 22 4.16 12.69 -2.85
N ILE A 23 2.88 12.40 -3.10
CA ILE A 23 2.23 12.71 -4.38
C ILE A 23 2.10 14.22 -4.57
N HIS A 24 1.76 14.96 -3.50
CA HIS A 24 1.75 16.41 -3.50
C HIS A 24 3.11 16.99 -3.95
N ASP A 25 4.21 16.41 -3.47
CA ASP A 25 5.58 16.82 -3.82
C ASP A 25 6.05 16.29 -5.19
N GLY A 26 5.12 15.77 -6.01
CA GLY A 26 5.37 15.32 -7.37
C GLY A 26 5.98 13.92 -7.49
N VAL A 27 6.01 13.12 -6.41
CA VAL A 27 6.50 11.74 -6.47
C VAL A 27 5.41 10.84 -7.04
N LEU A 28 5.74 10.08 -8.08
CA LEU A 28 4.88 9.07 -8.68
C LEU A 28 5.43 7.66 -8.44
N PRO A 29 4.60 6.62 -8.30
CA PRO A 29 5.05 5.25 -8.13
C PRO A 29 5.96 4.80 -9.28
N SER A 30 7.11 4.20 -8.96
CA SER A 30 8.06 3.67 -9.95
C SER A 30 8.85 2.48 -9.37
N ASN A 31 9.78 1.93 -10.16
CA ASN A 31 10.71 0.89 -9.72
C ASN A 31 12.01 1.43 -9.09
N GLU A 32 12.21 2.76 -9.08
CA GLU A 32 13.50 3.36 -8.66
C GLU A 32 13.33 4.63 -7.82
N GLY A 33 14.36 4.96 -7.03
CA GLY A 33 14.44 6.22 -6.28
C GLY A 33 13.23 6.48 -5.37
N ARG A 34 12.75 7.73 -5.37
CA ARG A 34 11.61 8.16 -4.54
C ARG A 34 10.31 7.46 -4.93
N GLY A 35 10.12 7.17 -6.22
CA GLY A 35 8.92 6.49 -6.70
C GLY A 35 8.80 5.05 -6.21
N TYR A 36 9.93 4.36 -6.04
CA TYR A 36 9.95 3.03 -5.43
C TYR A 36 9.58 3.06 -3.94
N VAL A 37 10.00 4.11 -3.21
CA VAL A 37 9.59 4.30 -1.82
C VAL A 37 8.08 4.50 -1.72
N LEU A 38 7.51 5.38 -2.55
CA LEU A 38 6.06 5.60 -2.61
C LEU A 38 5.30 4.30 -2.94
N ARG A 39 5.75 3.56 -3.95
CA ARG A 39 5.17 2.26 -4.31
C ARG A 39 5.16 1.29 -3.12
N ARG A 40 6.27 1.18 -2.37
CA ARG A 40 6.35 0.32 -1.19
C ARG A 40 5.39 0.75 -0.08
N ILE A 41 5.23 2.05 0.17
CA ILE A 41 4.27 2.57 1.17
C ILE A 41 2.84 2.19 0.77
N ILE A 42 2.45 2.41 -0.49
CA ILE A 42 1.12 2.07 -0.99
C ILE A 42 0.87 0.56 -0.86
N ARG A 43 1.77 -0.29 -1.38
CA ARG A 43 1.62 -1.75 -1.35
C ARG A 43 1.61 -2.32 0.07
N ARG A 44 2.38 -1.73 1.00
CA ARG A 44 2.36 -2.15 2.40
C ARG A 44 1.02 -1.84 3.06
N ALA A 45 0.46 -0.66 2.85
CA ALA A 45 -0.87 -0.32 3.35
C ALA A 45 -1.95 -1.26 2.77
N LEU A 46 -1.85 -1.57 1.47
CA LEU A 46 -2.76 -2.52 0.82
C LEU A 46 -2.65 -3.93 1.40
N ARG A 47 -1.44 -4.40 1.70
CA ARG A 47 -1.23 -5.69 2.35
C ARG A 47 -1.90 -5.76 3.72
N PHE A 48 -1.84 -4.69 4.54
CA PHE A 48 -2.59 -4.64 5.81
C PHE A 48 -4.10 -4.64 5.60
N ALA A 49 -4.61 -3.82 4.67
CA ALA A 49 -6.03 -3.80 4.31
C ALA A 49 -6.53 -5.18 3.85
N TYR A 50 -5.76 -5.84 2.98
CA TYR A 50 -6.05 -7.19 2.49
C TYR A 50 -6.03 -8.24 3.60
N THR A 51 -5.03 -8.19 4.50
CA THR A 51 -4.93 -9.11 5.66
C THR A 51 -6.14 -8.98 6.59
N ASP A 52 -6.69 -7.77 6.72
CA ASP A 52 -7.91 -7.50 7.48
C ASP A 52 -9.21 -7.85 6.72
N GLY A 53 -9.09 -8.43 5.52
CA GLY A 53 -10.21 -8.92 4.70
C GLY A 53 -10.90 -7.85 3.86
N LEU A 54 -10.29 -6.68 3.68
CA LEU A 54 -10.82 -5.65 2.79
C LEU A 54 -10.57 -6.01 1.33
N GLN A 55 -11.59 -5.80 0.49
CA GLN A 55 -11.50 -6.00 -0.95
C GLN A 55 -10.82 -4.80 -1.62
N LEU A 56 -9.83 -5.07 -2.47
CA LEU A 56 -9.12 -4.04 -3.23
C LEU A 56 -9.86 -3.73 -4.55
N PRO A 57 -9.85 -2.47 -5.04
CA PRO A 57 -9.21 -1.29 -4.46
C PRO A 57 -10.06 -0.64 -3.35
N CYS A 58 -9.41 -0.17 -2.28
CA CYS A 58 -10.04 0.41 -1.09
C CYS A 58 -9.37 1.70 -0.59
N LEU A 59 -8.06 1.89 -0.72
CA LEU A 59 -7.34 2.97 -0.04
C LEU A 59 -7.61 4.35 -0.63
N TYR A 60 -7.82 4.44 -1.94
CA TYR A 60 -8.12 5.70 -2.63
C TYR A 60 -9.37 6.38 -2.05
N ARG A 61 -10.30 5.62 -1.46
CA ARG A 61 -11.49 6.15 -0.79
C ARG A 61 -11.18 6.93 0.48
N LEU A 62 -9.98 6.78 1.04
CA LEU A 62 -9.51 7.51 2.21
C LEU A 62 -8.85 8.85 1.84
N VAL A 63 -8.55 9.09 0.56
CA VAL A 63 -7.93 10.35 0.11
C VAL A 63 -8.74 11.58 0.52
N PRO A 64 -10.08 11.64 0.33
CA PRO A 64 -10.87 12.81 0.75
C PRO A 64 -10.78 13.08 2.26
N ILE A 65 -10.67 12.02 3.07
CA ILE A 65 -10.51 12.14 4.53
C ILE A 65 -9.16 12.79 4.85
N VAL A 66 -8.08 12.34 4.19
CA VAL A 66 -6.75 12.95 4.37
C VAL A 66 -6.75 14.41 3.90
N VAL A 67 -7.36 14.71 2.75
CA VAL A 67 -7.47 16.09 2.25
C VAL A 67 -8.23 16.98 3.22
N GLN A 68 -9.32 16.48 3.82
CA GLN A 68 -10.07 17.23 4.83
C GLN A 68 -9.22 17.56 6.06
N LEU A 69 -8.32 16.66 6.51
CA LEU A 69 -7.41 16.93 7.62
C LEU A 69 -6.44 18.09 7.33
N TYR A 70 -6.07 18.28 6.06
CA TYR A 70 -5.16 19.32 5.60
C TYR A 70 -5.87 20.42 4.80
N GLN A 71 -7.18 20.62 4.98
CA GLN A 71 -7.99 21.57 4.21
C GLN A 71 -7.51 23.04 4.25
N HIS A 72 -6.66 23.39 5.22
CA HIS A 72 -6.03 24.70 5.33
C HIS A 72 -4.89 24.94 4.32
N ARG A 73 -4.51 23.92 3.54
CA ARG A 73 -3.48 23.94 2.50
C ARG A 73 -4.14 23.87 1.13
N GLU A 74 -4.41 25.01 0.51
CA GLU A 74 -5.09 25.08 -0.80
C GLU A 74 -4.31 24.34 -1.90
N ASP A 75 -2.98 24.38 -1.85
CA ASP A 75 -2.06 23.64 -2.72
C ASP A 75 -2.24 22.12 -2.60
N PHE A 76 -2.46 21.64 -1.39
CA PHE A 76 -2.72 20.23 -1.10
C PHE A 76 -4.12 19.79 -1.59
N VAL A 77 -5.14 20.59 -1.29
CA VAL A 77 -6.53 20.31 -1.68
C VAL A 77 -6.68 20.26 -3.20
N ALA A 78 -6.00 21.16 -3.93
CA ALA A 78 -6.04 21.22 -5.38
C ALA A 78 -5.53 19.93 -6.06
N LEU A 79 -4.73 19.11 -5.36
CA LEU A 79 -4.18 17.86 -5.88
C LEU A 79 -4.98 16.61 -5.50
N GLN A 80 -6.14 16.74 -4.85
CA GLN A 80 -6.98 15.61 -4.44
C GLN A 80 -7.24 14.59 -5.57
N ASP A 81 -7.64 15.06 -6.75
CA ASP A 81 -7.96 14.18 -7.89
C ASP A 81 -6.71 13.46 -8.42
N THR A 82 -5.55 14.11 -8.36
CA THR A 82 -4.27 13.49 -8.70
C THR A 82 -3.93 12.39 -7.70
N MET A 83 -4.05 12.65 -6.39
CA MET A 83 -3.82 11.65 -5.34
C MET A 83 -4.77 10.45 -5.49
N LEU A 84 -6.05 10.71 -5.72
CA LEU A 84 -7.07 9.69 -5.96
C LEU A 84 -6.68 8.76 -7.11
N ARG A 85 -6.32 9.33 -8.26
CA ARG A 85 -5.94 8.58 -9.45
C ARG A 85 -4.66 7.77 -9.22
N VAL A 86 -3.60 8.41 -8.73
CA VAL A 86 -2.29 7.76 -8.54
C VAL A 86 -2.39 6.58 -7.58
N ILE A 87 -3.08 6.76 -6.45
CA ILE A 87 -3.25 5.68 -5.47
C ILE A 87 -4.10 4.57 -6.10
N LYS A 88 -5.25 4.89 -6.69
CA LYS A 88 -6.14 3.89 -7.31
C LYS A 88 -5.45 3.08 -8.41
N ASP A 89 -4.64 3.70 -9.25
CA ASP A 89 -3.95 3.02 -10.35
C ASP A 89 -2.93 2.00 -9.80
N GLU A 90 -2.15 2.36 -8.78
CA GLU A 90 -1.23 1.44 -8.12
C GLU A 90 -1.98 0.33 -7.35
N GLU A 91 -3.12 0.63 -6.74
CA GLU A 91 -3.98 -0.39 -6.11
C GLU A 91 -4.47 -1.43 -7.11
N VAL A 92 -4.99 -0.98 -8.26
CA VAL A 92 -5.47 -1.86 -9.33
C VAL A 92 -4.32 -2.69 -9.91
N ALA A 93 -3.12 -2.10 -10.05
CA ALA A 93 -1.95 -2.84 -10.48
C ALA A 93 -1.55 -3.93 -9.48
N PHE A 94 -1.51 -3.59 -8.19
CA PHE A 94 -1.07 -4.54 -7.15
C PHE A 94 -2.09 -5.64 -6.86
N ALA A 95 -3.39 -5.32 -6.94
CA ALA A 95 -4.49 -6.28 -6.75
C ALA A 95 -4.39 -7.50 -7.69
N LYS A 96 -3.78 -7.34 -8.87
CA LYS A 96 -3.55 -8.46 -9.81
C LYS A 96 -2.57 -9.51 -9.29
N THR A 97 -1.69 -9.12 -8.37
CA THR A 97 -0.52 -9.93 -7.94
C THR A 97 -0.54 -10.29 -6.47
N ILE A 98 -1.23 -9.52 -5.62
CA ILE A 98 -1.19 -9.70 -4.17
C ILE A 98 -1.67 -11.10 -3.74
N ASP A 99 -2.74 -11.63 -4.32
CA ASP A 99 -3.26 -12.97 -3.99
C ASP A 99 -2.21 -14.04 -4.25
N GLN A 100 -1.57 -13.99 -5.42
CA GLN A 100 -0.55 -14.95 -5.83
C GLN A 100 0.71 -14.83 -4.94
N GLY A 101 1.11 -13.59 -4.63
CA GLY A 101 2.24 -13.33 -3.73
C GLY A 101 2.00 -13.86 -2.32
N ILE A 102 0.80 -13.69 -1.77
CA ILE A 102 0.43 -14.23 -0.45
C ILE A 102 0.42 -15.76 -0.47
N GLN A 103 -0.18 -16.39 -1.48
CA GLN A 103 -0.17 -17.86 -1.61
C GLN A 103 1.24 -18.43 -1.75
N LEU A 104 2.12 -17.76 -2.51
CA LEU A 104 3.52 -18.17 -2.64
C LEU A 104 4.25 -18.05 -1.30
N PHE A 105 4.04 -16.94 -0.59
CA PHE A 105 4.62 -16.71 0.74
C PHE A 105 4.16 -17.78 1.74
N GLU A 106 2.87 -18.13 1.77
CA GLU A 106 2.33 -19.18 2.65
C GLU A 106 2.93 -20.56 2.35
N LYS A 107 3.09 -20.91 1.07
CA LYS A 107 3.77 -22.15 0.66
C LYS A 107 5.22 -22.20 1.15
N MET A 108 5.93 -21.08 1.07
CA MET A 108 7.30 -20.97 1.56
C MET A 108 7.36 -21.12 3.09
N LEU A 109 6.42 -20.54 3.83
CA LEU A 109 6.35 -20.68 5.28
C LEU A 109 6.07 -22.14 5.71
N ASN A 110 5.16 -22.83 5.01
CA ASN A 110 4.83 -24.22 5.32
C ASN A 110 6.00 -25.20 5.09
N GLY A 111 6.93 -24.85 4.19
CA GLY A 111 8.13 -25.62 3.92
C GLY A 111 9.38 -25.15 4.68
N LEU A 112 9.24 -24.21 5.61
CA LEU A 112 10.37 -23.59 6.29
C LEU A 112 10.86 -24.46 7.45
N GLU A 113 12.13 -24.84 7.42
CA GLU A 113 12.82 -25.43 8.56
C GLU A 113 13.54 -24.32 9.35
N GLY A 114 13.02 -23.99 10.54
CA GLY A 114 13.52 -22.89 11.37
C GLY A 114 12.78 -21.58 11.16
N GLU A 115 13.42 -20.45 11.51
CA GLU A 115 12.76 -19.13 11.58
C GLU A 115 13.19 -18.17 10.46
N THR A 116 14.07 -18.60 9.54
CA THR A 116 14.70 -17.71 8.54
C THR A 116 14.36 -18.10 7.11
N ILE A 117 13.67 -17.22 6.39
CA ILE A 117 13.43 -17.35 4.95
C ILE A 117 14.76 -17.11 4.21
N SER A 118 15.14 -18.04 3.33
CA SER A 118 16.37 -17.89 2.54
C SER A 118 16.27 -16.71 1.56
N GLY A 119 17.42 -16.10 1.24
CA GLY A 119 17.47 -14.99 0.28
C GLY A 119 16.95 -15.36 -1.11
N GLU A 120 17.21 -16.59 -1.56
CA GLU A 120 16.69 -17.10 -2.84
C GLU A 120 15.16 -17.16 -2.84
N ALA A 121 14.58 -17.66 -1.74
CA ALA A 121 13.14 -17.77 -1.60
C ALA A 121 12.50 -16.37 -1.51
N ALA A 122 13.10 -15.44 -0.76
CA ALA A 122 12.66 -14.04 -0.69
C ALA A 122 12.77 -13.32 -2.05
N PHE A 123 13.81 -13.60 -2.84
CA PHE A 123 13.99 -13.01 -4.16
C PHE A 123 12.91 -13.45 -5.16
N LYS A 124 12.44 -14.70 -5.08
CA LYS A 124 11.31 -15.17 -5.92
C LYS A 124 10.04 -14.34 -5.72
N LEU A 125 9.74 -13.93 -4.48
CA LEU A 125 8.59 -13.04 -4.19
C LEU A 125 8.77 -11.62 -4.71
N TYR A 126 10.01 -11.19 -4.92
CA TYR A 126 10.32 -9.86 -5.43
C TYR A 126 10.25 -9.81 -6.97
N ASP A 127 10.72 -10.86 -7.64
CA ASP A 127 10.87 -10.94 -9.10
C ASP A 127 9.59 -11.38 -9.83
N THR A 128 8.72 -12.14 -9.16
CA THR A 128 7.45 -12.67 -9.72
C THR A 128 6.30 -11.69 -9.58
#